data_AF-A0A3C0IPZ8-F1
#
_entry.id   AF-A0A3C0IPZ8-F1
#
_cell.length_a   1.000
_cell.length_b   1.000
_cell.length_c   1.000
_cell.angle_alpha   90.00
_cell.angle_beta   90.00
_cell.angle_gamma   90.00
#
_symmetry.space_group_name_H-M   'P 1'
#
loop_
_entity.id
_entity.type
_entity.pdbx_description
1 polymer ?
#
loop_
_entity_poly.entity_id
_entity_poly.type
_entity_poly.pdbx_seq_one_letter_code
_entity_poly.pdbx_strand_id
1 'polypeptide(L)'
;MRLLIVLVAFFSTLHLSAQTFKSGFDAVEYADLLMLNFKGFSDTSFKQLSNKELRYQYQFTSVTPEVGLANKCAFYLRKDGVGIINLRGTVQKTESWLANFYAGMIPAIDSITLNDGSTFPYQVAANNKSYVHVGWMLSLAHLAPYINHFVDSLRQVGVKQFIVSGHSQ
;
A
#
# COMPACT_ATOMS: atom_id res chain seq x y z
N MET A 1 10.62 -35.94 -33.53
CA MET A 1 11.47 -35.50 -32.40
C MET A 1 12.14 -34.15 -32.63
N ARG A 2 12.88 -33.93 -33.74
CA ARG A 2 13.53 -32.63 -34.05
C ARG A 2 12.55 -31.45 -34.15
N LEU A 3 11.41 -31.62 -34.81
CA LEU A 3 10.38 -30.57 -34.94
C LEU A 3 9.76 -30.16 -33.60
N LEU A 4 9.61 -31.11 -32.68
CA LEU A 4 9.06 -30.89 -31.34
C LEU A 4 10.03 -30.06 -30.47
N ILE A 5 11.33 -30.32 -30.60
CA ILE A 5 12.39 -29.57 -29.91
C ILE A 5 12.46 -28.12 -30.41
N VAL A 6 12.28 -27.90 -31.71
CA VAL A 6 12.24 -26.54 -32.31
C VAL A 6 11.01 -25.76 -31.82
N LEU A 7 9.84 -26.41 -31.73
CA LEU A 7 8.62 -25.79 -31.18
C LEU A 7 8.79 -25.41 -29.71
N VAL A 8 9.33 -26.29 -28.86
CA VAL A 8 9.58 -25.99 -27.44
C VAL A 8 10.57 -24.83 -27.26
N ALA A 9 11.63 -24.78 -28.08
CA ALA A 9 12.57 -23.67 -28.06
C ALA A 9 11.93 -22.34 -28.50
N PHE A 10 11.04 -22.36 -29.50
CA PHE A 10 10.33 -21.17 -29.99
C PHE A 10 9.34 -20.59 -28.96
N PHE A 11 8.67 -21.43 -28.18
CA PHE A 11 7.79 -20.98 -27.10
C PHE A 11 8.56 -20.48 -25.86
N SER A 12 9.80 -20.94 -25.65
CA SER A 12 10.64 -20.49 -24.52
C SER A 12 11.16 -19.05 -24.65
N THR A 13 11.15 -18.47 -25.85
CA THR A 13 11.54 -17.07 -26.11
C THR A 13 10.37 -16.09 -26.06
N LEU A 14 9.13 -16.56 -25.81
CA LEU A 14 8.03 -15.67 -25.48
C LEU A 14 8.29 -15.10 -24.09
N HIS A 15 8.93 -13.94 -24.05
CA HIS A 15 9.01 -13.13 -22.84
C HIS A 15 7.58 -12.80 -22.40
N LEU A 16 7.03 -13.57 -21.46
CA LEU A 16 5.92 -13.09 -20.65
C LEU A 16 6.47 -11.88 -19.88
N SER A 17 6.17 -10.68 -20.37
CA SER A 17 6.39 -9.45 -19.64
C SER A 17 5.43 -9.43 -18.46
N ALA A 18 5.83 -10.10 -17.37
CA ALA A 18 5.10 -10.10 -16.11
C ALA A 18 5.33 -8.80 -15.31
N GLN A 19 6.17 -7.89 -15.82
CA GLN A 19 6.47 -6.62 -15.18
C GLN A 19 5.75 -5.48 -15.89
N THR A 20 4.77 -4.88 -15.22
CA THR A 20 4.03 -3.70 -15.71
C THR A 20 4.75 -2.38 -15.37
N PHE A 21 5.53 -2.35 -14.29
CA PHE A 21 6.30 -1.17 -13.91
C PHE A 21 7.35 -0.77 -14.94
N LYS A 22 7.34 0.51 -15.29
CA LYS A 22 8.40 1.15 -16.07
C LYS A 22 9.62 1.37 -15.18
N SER A 23 10.81 1.34 -15.78
CA SER A 23 12.02 1.75 -15.09
C SER A 23 12.00 3.25 -14.81
N GLY A 24 12.48 3.65 -13.63
CA GLY A 24 12.55 5.05 -13.22
C GLY A 24 11.23 5.62 -12.68
N PHE A 25 11.20 6.94 -12.48
CA PHE A 25 10.03 7.64 -11.97
C PHE A 25 8.98 7.87 -13.07
N ASP A 26 7.75 7.40 -12.85
CA ASP A 26 6.61 7.70 -13.72
C ASP A 26 5.79 8.85 -13.11
N ALA A 27 5.96 10.07 -13.64
CA ALA A 27 5.24 11.26 -13.19
C ALA A 27 3.72 11.17 -13.40
N VAL A 28 3.27 10.35 -14.36
CA VAL A 28 1.86 10.09 -14.60
C VAL A 28 1.29 9.22 -13.49
N GLU A 29 1.96 8.11 -13.18
CA GLU A 29 1.59 7.23 -12.07
C GLU A 29 1.60 7.98 -10.73
N TYR A 30 2.66 8.73 -10.43
CA TYR A 30 2.76 9.50 -9.19
C TYR A 30 1.61 10.49 -9.00
N ALA A 31 1.30 11.31 -10.01
CA ALA A 31 0.23 12.30 -9.85
C ALA A 31 -1.17 11.65 -9.80
N ASP A 32 -1.36 10.47 -10.39
CA ASP A 32 -2.59 9.70 -10.20
C ASP A 32 -2.71 9.15 -8.77
N LEU A 33 -1.63 8.58 -8.23
CA LEU A 33 -1.59 8.07 -6.85
C LEU A 33 -1.78 9.18 -5.82
N LEU A 34 -1.16 10.35 -6.03
CA LEU A 34 -1.38 11.53 -5.22
C LEU A 34 -2.85 11.98 -5.28
N MET A 35 -3.46 11.92 -6.47
CA MET A 35 -4.87 12.24 -6.63
C MET A 35 -5.79 11.21 -5.96
N LEU A 36 -5.43 9.92 -5.94
CA LEU A 36 -6.15 8.89 -5.19
C LEU A 36 -6.11 9.16 -3.68
N ASN A 37 -5.02 9.71 -3.12
CA ASN A 37 -5.00 10.14 -1.72
C ASN A 37 -6.07 11.21 -1.43
N PHE A 38 -6.30 12.14 -2.36
CA PHE A 38 -7.25 13.25 -2.18
C PHE A 38 -8.70 12.89 -2.54
N LYS A 39 -8.90 12.00 -3.52
CA LYS A 39 -10.23 11.49 -3.92
C LYS A 39 -10.74 10.39 -2.98
N GLY A 40 -9.85 9.49 -2.54
CA GLY A 40 -10.22 8.30 -1.76
C GLY A 40 -10.69 8.62 -0.35
N PHE A 41 -10.34 9.79 0.19
CA PHE A 41 -10.64 10.20 1.55
C PHE A 41 -11.11 11.65 1.62
N SER A 42 -12.43 11.86 1.61
CA SER A 42 -13.05 13.19 1.58
C SER A 42 -13.00 13.94 2.92
N ASP A 43 -12.50 13.32 3.98
CA ASP A 43 -12.38 13.85 5.33
C ASP A 43 -10.98 14.39 5.67
N THR A 44 -10.10 14.44 4.66
CA THR A 44 -8.79 15.08 4.75
C THR A 44 -8.87 16.54 4.27
N SER A 45 -7.88 17.36 4.65
CA SER A 45 -7.81 18.79 4.26
C SER A 45 -7.63 19.02 2.75
N PHE A 46 -7.36 17.97 1.97
CA PHE A 46 -7.03 18.06 0.55
C PHE A 46 -8.18 17.73 -0.41
N LYS A 47 -9.42 17.55 0.11
CA LYS A 47 -10.61 17.23 -0.70
C LYS A 47 -10.80 18.15 -1.92
N GLN A 48 -10.46 19.42 -1.80
CA GLN A 48 -10.62 20.42 -2.87
C GLN A 48 -9.77 20.11 -4.13
N LEU A 49 -8.74 19.28 -4.00
CA LEU A 49 -7.87 18.89 -5.12
C LEU A 49 -8.40 17.71 -5.93
N SER A 50 -9.50 17.08 -5.50
CA SER A 50 -10.03 15.81 -6.03
C SER A 50 -10.63 15.85 -7.44
N ASN A 51 -10.78 17.02 -8.06
CA ASN A 51 -11.48 17.17 -9.35
C ASN A 51 -10.65 16.84 -10.59
N LYS A 52 -9.36 16.48 -10.46
CA LYS A 52 -8.55 16.08 -11.63
C LYS A 52 -8.88 14.67 -12.09
N GLU A 53 -8.86 14.45 -13.40
CA GLU A 53 -9.02 13.11 -13.97
C GLU A 53 -7.79 12.24 -13.70
N LEU A 54 -8.02 10.94 -13.48
CA LEU A 54 -6.96 9.93 -13.38
C LEU A 54 -6.61 9.44 -14.79
N ARG A 55 -5.33 9.28 -15.09
CA ARG A 55 -4.84 8.87 -16.41
C ARG A 55 -4.83 7.36 -16.56
N TYR A 56 -4.59 6.63 -15.48
CA TYR A 56 -4.83 5.20 -15.39
C TYR A 56 -6.26 4.89 -14.91
N GLN A 57 -6.72 3.67 -15.20
CA GLN A 57 -8.01 3.15 -14.75
C GLN A 57 -7.83 2.35 -13.46
N TYR A 58 -8.41 2.84 -12.38
CA TYR A 58 -8.38 2.22 -11.06
C TYR A 58 -9.78 1.73 -10.69
N GLN A 59 -9.91 0.44 -10.43
CA GLN A 59 -11.12 -0.16 -9.88
C GLN A 59 -11.03 -0.13 -8.36
N PHE A 60 -11.96 0.56 -7.70
CA PHE A 60 -12.10 0.47 -6.24
C PHE A 60 -12.45 -0.97 -5.83
N THR A 61 -11.71 -1.51 -4.87
CA THR A 61 -11.94 -2.86 -4.33
C THR A 61 -12.66 -2.78 -2.99
N SER A 62 -12.07 -2.07 -2.03
CA SER A 62 -12.61 -1.95 -0.67
C SER A 62 -11.90 -0.83 0.09
N VAL A 63 -12.44 -0.51 1.27
CA VAL A 63 -11.82 0.42 2.24
C VAL A 63 -11.93 -0.21 3.63
N THR A 64 -10.91 0.01 4.47
CA THR A 64 -10.94 -0.48 5.86
C THR A 64 -11.93 0.33 6.71
N PRO A 65 -12.42 -0.23 7.83
CA PRO A 65 -12.91 0.60 8.93
C PRO A 65 -11.82 1.56 9.41
N GLU A 66 -12.22 2.57 10.19
CA GLU A 66 -11.27 3.40 10.91
C GLU A 66 -10.68 2.61 12.09
N VAL A 67 -9.35 2.55 12.19
CA VAL A 67 -8.64 1.74 13.19
C VAL A 67 -7.47 2.48 13.84
N GLY A 68 -7.17 2.12 15.08
CA GLY A 68 -6.09 2.72 15.87
C GLY A 68 -6.25 4.25 15.98
N LEU A 69 -5.19 4.97 15.62
CA LEU A 69 -5.11 6.43 15.63
C LEU A 69 -5.84 7.06 14.44
N ALA A 70 -7.11 6.71 14.29
CA ALA A 70 -7.98 7.11 13.19
C ALA A 70 -7.35 6.88 11.80
N ASN A 71 -6.77 5.71 11.54
CA ASN A 71 -6.21 5.37 10.23
C ASN A 71 -7.24 4.66 9.36
N LYS A 72 -7.11 4.81 8.04
CA LYS A 72 -7.84 4.03 7.03
C LYS A 72 -6.93 3.69 5.86
N CYS A 73 -7.26 2.63 5.16
CA CYS A 73 -6.64 2.28 3.88
C CYS A 73 -7.73 1.98 2.85
N ALA A 74 -7.56 2.52 1.64
CA ALA A 74 -8.40 2.25 0.49
C ALA A 74 -7.60 1.42 -0.52
N PHE A 75 -8.26 0.44 -1.10
CA PHE A 75 -7.64 -0.54 -1.98
C PHE A 75 -8.21 -0.42 -3.39
N TYR A 76 -7.33 -0.47 -4.38
CA TYR A 76 -7.70 -0.42 -5.80
C TYR A 76 -6.95 -1.48 -6.59
N LEU A 77 -7.55 -1.97 -7.67
CA LEU A 77 -6.88 -2.71 -8.71
C LEU A 77 -6.77 -1.83 -9.95
N ARG A 78 -5.54 -1.53 -10.39
CA ARG A 78 -5.32 -0.88 -11.67
C ARG A 78 -5.52 -1.89 -12.79
N LYS A 79 -6.14 -1.47 -13.90
CA LYS A 79 -6.54 -2.35 -15.01
C LYS A 79 -5.40 -3.20 -15.61
N ASP A 80 -4.16 -2.75 -15.44
CA ASP A 80 -2.94 -3.42 -15.89
C ASP A 80 -2.40 -4.46 -14.88
N GLY A 81 -3.16 -4.80 -13.84
CA GLY A 81 -2.86 -5.85 -12.88
C GLY A 81 -2.03 -5.40 -11.67
N VAL A 82 -1.95 -4.09 -11.40
CA VAL A 82 -1.23 -3.54 -10.24
C VAL A 82 -2.19 -3.25 -9.09
N GLY A 83 -1.95 -3.85 -7.92
CA GLY A 83 -2.69 -3.56 -6.69
C GLY A 83 -2.23 -2.26 -6.04
N ILE A 84 -3.15 -1.44 -5.55
CA ILE A 84 -2.86 -0.15 -4.92
C ILE A 84 -3.33 -0.18 -3.47
N ILE A 85 -2.41 0.15 -2.56
CA ILE A 85 -2.63 0.33 -1.13
C ILE A 85 -2.53 1.82 -0.85
N ASN A 86 -3.65 2.49 -0.62
CA ASN A 86 -3.72 3.95 -0.46
C ASN A 86 -4.06 4.32 0.99
N LEU A 87 -3.08 4.83 1.72
CA LEU A 87 -3.15 5.17 3.13
C LEU A 87 -3.79 6.56 3.32
N ARG A 88 -4.76 6.67 4.22
CA ARG A 88 -5.38 7.94 4.58
C ARG A 88 -4.44 8.73 5.48
N GLY A 89 -4.17 9.98 5.11
CA GLY A 89 -3.46 10.92 5.96
C GLY A 89 -4.27 11.39 7.17
N THR A 90 -3.72 12.38 7.86
CA THR A 90 -4.30 12.95 9.08
C THR A 90 -5.70 13.54 8.86
N VAL A 91 -6.60 13.31 9.81
CA VAL A 91 -7.96 13.86 9.84
C VAL A 91 -8.15 14.80 11.03
N GLN A 92 -9.24 15.57 11.06
CA GLN A 92 -9.57 16.50 12.15
C GLN A 92 -10.09 15.76 13.41
N LYS A 93 -9.28 14.85 13.95
CA LYS A 93 -9.51 14.12 15.20
C LYS A 93 -8.25 14.18 16.05
N THR A 94 -8.40 14.42 17.34
CA THR A 94 -7.25 14.50 18.28
C THR A 94 -6.46 13.20 18.24
N GLU A 95 -7.14 12.05 18.21
CA GLU A 95 -6.51 10.73 18.16
C GLU A 95 -5.72 10.51 16.87
N SER A 96 -6.14 11.12 15.75
CA SER A 96 -5.38 11.06 14.49
C SER A 96 -4.03 11.74 14.64
N TRP A 97 -3.99 12.89 15.30
CA TRP A 97 -2.75 13.63 15.53
C TRP A 97 -1.80 12.93 16.48
N LEU A 98 -2.30 12.08 17.40
CA LEU A 98 -1.45 11.30 18.29
C LEU A 98 -0.47 10.39 17.53
N ALA A 99 -0.74 10.01 16.28
CA ALA A 99 0.21 9.25 15.47
C ALA A 99 1.51 10.02 15.20
N ASN A 100 1.45 11.36 15.20
CA ASN A 100 2.61 12.23 15.03
C ASN A 100 3.24 12.63 16.37
N PHE A 101 2.44 12.72 17.44
CA PHE A 101 2.94 13.14 18.76
C PHE A 101 3.45 11.99 19.63
N TYR A 102 2.98 10.77 19.40
CA TYR A 102 3.52 9.57 20.03
C TYR A 102 4.84 9.18 19.33
N ALA A 103 5.86 10.02 19.55
CA ALA A 103 7.09 10.09 18.75
C ALA A 103 8.30 9.39 19.36
N GLY A 104 8.06 8.39 20.21
CA GLY A 104 9.12 7.50 20.66
C GLY A 104 9.72 6.72 19.48
N MET A 105 11.03 6.51 19.53
CA MET A 105 11.72 5.66 18.56
C MET A 105 11.86 4.26 19.16
N ILE A 106 11.33 3.24 18.48
CA ILE A 106 11.41 1.82 18.86
C ILE A 106 12.29 1.05 17.87
N PRO A 107 12.89 -0.09 18.25
CA PRO A 107 13.69 -0.88 17.32
C PRO A 107 12.91 -1.21 16.04
N ALA A 108 13.57 -1.20 14.89
CA ALA A 108 12.93 -1.53 13.61
C ALA A 108 12.59 -3.02 13.44
N ILE A 109 12.96 -3.86 14.41
CA ILE A 109 12.69 -5.30 14.47
C ILE A 109 12.22 -5.62 15.89
N ASP A 110 10.92 -5.82 16.07
CA ASP A 110 10.31 -6.12 17.38
C ASP A 110 8.86 -6.60 17.18
N SER A 111 8.02 -6.46 18.21
CA SER A 111 6.58 -6.64 18.16
C SER A 111 5.83 -5.53 18.92
N ILE A 112 4.60 -5.24 18.52
CA ILE A 112 3.68 -4.35 19.24
C ILE A 112 2.46 -5.17 19.65
N THR A 113 2.07 -5.09 20.92
CA THR A 113 0.79 -5.60 21.41
C THR A 113 -0.27 -4.50 21.32
N LEU A 114 -1.37 -4.80 20.63
CA LEU A 114 -2.50 -3.90 20.45
C LEU A 114 -3.48 -3.99 21.62
N ASN A 115 -4.42 -3.06 21.68
CA ASN A 115 -5.39 -2.93 22.77
C ASN A 115 -6.38 -4.10 22.87
N ASP A 116 -6.54 -4.88 21.80
CA ASP A 116 -7.33 -6.12 21.78
C ASP A 116 -6.53 -7.37 22.19
N GLY A 117 -5.25 -7.19 22.58
CA GLY A 117 -4.33 -8.26 22.98
C GLY A 117 -3.64 -8.96 21.81
N SER A 118 -3.93 -8.58 20.56
CA SER A 118 -3.21 -9.12 19.40
C SER A 118 -1.77 -8.59 19.37
N THR A 119 -0.83 -9.43 18.92
CA THR A 119 0.58 -9.06 18.78
C THR A 119 0.95 -8.99 17.32
N PHE A 120 1.51 -7.86 16.90
CA PHE A 120 2.01 -7.62 15.56
C PHE A 120 3.55 -7.66 15.55
N PRO A 121 4.17 -8.78 15.14
CA PRO A 121 5.62 -8.81 14.91
C PRO A 121 5.95 -8.04 13.63
N TYR A 122 7.06 -7.29 13.64
CA TYR A 122 7.48 -6.48 12.50
C TYR A 122 9.00 -6.46 12.32
N GLN A 123 9.39 -6.30 11.05
CA GLN A 123 10.74 -5.98 10.62
C GLN A 123 10.64 -4.93 9.50
N VAL A 124 10.89 -3.67 9.82
CA VAL A 124 10.79 -2.54 8.88
C VAL A 124 12.16 -2.03 8.40
N ALA A 125 13.25 -2.61 8.91
CA ALA A 125 14.60 -2.42 8.40
C ALA A 125 15.44 -3.69 8.54
N ALA A 126 16.43 -3.86 7.66
CA ALA A 126 17.38 -4.99 7.75
C ALA A 126 18.43 -4.81 8.86
N ASN A 127 18.79 -3.57 9.17
CA ASN A 127 19.77 -3.25 10.19
C ASN A 127 19.12 -3.27 11.59
N ASN A 128 19.64 -4.10 12.49
CA ASN A 128 19.13 -4.23 13.86
C ASN A 128 19.38 -3.01 14.76
N LYS A 129 20.20 -2.04 14.32
CA LYS A 129 20.40 -0.75 15.00
C LYS A 129 19.46 0.35 14.50
N SER A 130 18.61 0.06 13.53
CA SER A 130 17.62 1.00 13.03
C SER A 130 16.45 1.12 14.01
N TYR A 131 15.85 2.31 14.04
CA TYR A 131 14.67 2.61 14.82
C TYR A 131 13.58 3.20 13.93
N VAL A 132 12.33 3.10 14.38
CA VAL A 132 11.14 3.62 13.69
C VAL A 132 10.25 4.36 14.68
N HIS A 133 9.49 5.34 14.17
CA HIS A 133 8.54 6.12 14.94
C HIS A 133 7.37 5.25 15.43
N VAL A 134 7.15 5.17 16.75
CA VAL A 134 6.15 4.28 17.35
C VAL A 134 4.71 4.65 16.94
N GLY A 135 4.36 5.93 16.85
CA GLY A 135 3.03 6.35 16.40
C GLY A 135 2.68 5.85 14.99
N TRP A 136 3.59 5.97 14.02
CA TRP A 136 3.41 5.42 12.67
C TRP A 136 3.40 3.89 12.64
N MET A 137 4.24 3.23 13.45
CA MET A 137 4.19 1.77 13.55
C MET A 137 2.90 1.25 14.16
N LEU A 138 2.37 1.93 15.19
CA LEU A 138 1.08 1.57 15.78
C LEU A 138 -0.05 1.72 14.75
N SER A 139 -0.02 2.78 13.94
CA SER A 139 -0.94 2.95 12.81
C SER A 139 -0.85 1.81 11.80
N LEU A 140 0.36 1.42 11.41
CA LEU A 140 0.58 0.29 10.50
C LEU A 140 0.11 -1.03 11.10
N ALA A 141 0.39 -1.29 12.38
CA ALA A 141 0.01 -2.53 13.06
C ALA A 141 -1.51 -2.75 13.06
N HIS A 142 -2.31 -1.69 13.27
CA HIS A 142 -3.78 -1.78 13.19
C HIS A 142 -4.29 -2.00 11.76
N LEU A 143 -3.58 -1.52 10.73
CA LEU A 143 -3.95 -1.69 9.33
C LEU A 143 -3.48 -3.04 8.75
N ALA A 144 -2.43 -3.63 9.32
CA ALA A 144 -1.75 -4.79 8.76
C ALA A 144 -2.67 -5.98 8.43
N PRO A 145 -3.65 -6.39 9.28
CA PRO A 145 -4.55 -7.49 8.94
C PRO A 145 -5.33 -7.24 7.64
N TYR A 146 -5.79 -6.00 7.42
CA TYR A 146 -6.54 -5.63 6.23
C TYR A 146 -5.65 -5.56 4.99
N ILE A 147 -4.46 -4.97 5.12
CA ILE A 147 -3.48 -4.89 4.03
C ILE A 147 -3.05 -6.30 3.61
N ASN A 148 -2.75 -7.18 4.56
CA ASN A 148 -2.38 -8.57 4.30
C ASN A 148 -3.51 -9.32 3.60
N HIS A 149 -4.75 -9.20 4.08
CA HIS A 149 -5.90 -9.81 3.42
C HIS A 149 -6.06 -9.36 1.96
N PHE A 150 -5.91 -8.05 1.70
CA PHE A 150 -5.96 -7.53 0.33
C PHE A 150 -4.84 -8.09 -0.54
N VAL A 151 -3.59 -8.02 -0.07
CA VAL A 151 -2.42 -8.54 -0.79
C VAL A 151 -2.56 -10.03 -1.09
N ASP A 152 -2.95 -10.83 -0.10
CA ASP A 152 -3.12 -12.28 -0.25
C ASP A 152 -4.23 -12.61 -1.25
N SER A 153 -5.37 -11.90 -1.20
CA SER A 153 -6.46 -12.11 -2.15
C SER A 153 -6.03 -11.84 -3.60
N LEU A 154 -5.22 -10.80 -3.82
CA LEU A 154 -4.70 -10.45 -5.14
C LEU A 154 -3.62 -11.44 -5.60
N ARG A 155 -2.76 -11.91 -4.69
CA ARG A 155 -1.75 -12.92 -5.01
C ARG A 155 -2.37 -14.25 -5.42
N GLN A 156 -3.51 -14.64 -4.85
CA GLN A 156 -4.25 -15.84 -5.24
C GLN A 156 -4.72 -15.82 -6.69
N VAL A 157 -4.99 -14.63 -7.25
CA VAL A 157 -5.38 -14.43 -8.66
C VAL A 157 -4.20 -14.01 -9.56
N GLY A 158 -2.96 -14.14 -9.07
CA GLY A 158 -1.75 -13.96 -9.86
C GLY A 158 -1.20 -12.54 -9.91
N VAL A 159 -1.78 -11.58 -9.18
CA VAL A 159 -1.22 -10.22 -9.05
C VAL A 159 0.04 -10.27 -8.20
N LYS A 160 1.12 -9.67 -8.70
CA LYS A 160 2.43 -9.63 -8.04
C LYS A 160 2.98 -8.23 -7.81
N GLN A 161 2.35 -7.23 -8.41
CA GLN A 161 2.82 -5.85 -8.40
C GLN A 161 1.90 -5.00 -7.55
N PHE A 162 2.50 -4.28 -6.62
CA PHE A 162 1.79 -3.45 -5.67
C PHE A 162 2.44 -2.08 -5.59
N ILE A 163 1.61 -1.05 -5.44
CA ILE A 163 2.06 0.28 -5.08
C ILE A 163 1.47 0.63 -3.72
N VAL A 164 2.33 1.06 -2.80
CA VAL A 164 1.91 1.70 -1.54
C VAL A 164 2.00 3.20 -1.75
N SER A 165 0.90 3.89 -1.46
CA SER A 165 0.74 5.33 -1.60
C SER A 165 0.10 5.89 -0.34
N GLY A 166 0.47 7.11 0.01
CA GLY A 166 -0.02 7.82 1.19
C GLY A 166 0.34 9.31 1.07
N HIS A 167 -0.35 10.15 1.82
CA HIS A 167 0.00 11.56 1.94
C HIS A 167 -0.11 12.02 3.39
N SER A 168 0.94 12.68 3.89
CA SER A 168 1.08 13.20 5.26
C SER A 168 1.54 12.16 6.29
N GLN A 169 0.59 11.47 6.92
CA GLN A 169 0.80 10.45 7.96
C GLN A 169 0.68 9.06 7.33
#